data_AF-A0A6J7I117-F1
#
_entry.id   AF-A0A6J7I117-F1
#
_cell.length_a   1.000
_cell.length_b   1.000
_cell.length_c   1.000
_cell.angle_alpha   90.00
_cell.angle_beta   90.00
_cell.angle_gamma   90.00
#
_symmetry.space_group_name_H-M   'P 1'
#
loop_
_entity.id
_entity.type
_entity.pdbx_description
1 polymer ?
#
loop_
_entity_poly.entity_id
_entity_poly.type
_entity_poly.pdbx_seq_one_letter_code
_entity_poly.pdbx_strand_id
1 'polypeptide(L)'
;MQSLVTEKIAEGITGDELVASINVDGIDSHLYTSGQPDPDLVIRTSGEQRLSGFLLWQSAYSEIWFTEAYWPEFRRVDFLRALRDFAARHRRFGI
;
A
#
# COMPACT_ATOMS: atom_id res chain seq x y z
N MET A 1 -1.48 8.14 13.11
CA MET A 1 -1.93 9.55 13.14
C MET A 1 -2.05 10.10 14.56
N GLN A 2 -2.91 9.57 15.43
CA GLN A 2 -2.90 10.01 16.84
C GLN A 2 -1.54 9.77 17.51
N SER A 3 -0.87 8.66 17.19
CA SER A 3 0.52 8.37 17.58
C SER A 3 1.49 9.49 17.18
N LEU A 4 1.51 9.87 15.90
CA LEU A 4 2.31 10.99 15.38
C LEU A 4 2.06 12.27 16.17
N VAL A 5 0.79 12.66 16.34
CA VAL A 5 0.46 13.91 17.06
C VAL A 5 0.92 13.85 18.51
N THR A 6 0.69 12.75 19.21
CA THR A 6 1.12 12.59 20.60
C THR A 6 2.64 12.62 20.74
N GLU A 7 3.38 11.97 19.84
CA GLU A 7 4.83 12.01 19.80
C GLU A 7 5.34 13.44 19.62
N LYS A 8 4.81 14.15 18.61
CA LYS A 8 5.23 15.52 18.29
C LYS A 8 4.89 16.52 19.37
N ILE A 9 3.76 16.38 20.05
CA ILE A 9 3.46 17.18 21.25
C ILE A 9 4.46 16.88 22.39
N ALA A 10 4.83 15.62 22.59
CA ALA A 10 5.79 15.23 23.62
C ALA A 10 7.22 15.76 23.35
N GLU A 11 7.58 15.96 22.08
CA GLU A 11 8.83 16.63 21.66
C GLU A 11 8.85 18.13 21.99
N GLY A 12 7.70 18.72 22.37
CA GLY A 12 7.59 20.13 22.75
C GLY A 12 7.65 21.10 21.57
N ILE A 13 7.34 20.64 20.36
CA ILE A 13 7.35 21.48 19.16
C ILE A 13 6.20 22.49 19.17
N THR A 14 6.37 23.57 18.43
CA THR A 14 5.35 24.62 18.26
C THR A 14 4.16 24.13 17.43
N GLY A 15 3.05 24.88 17.48
CA GLY A 15 1.86 24.56 16.69
C GLY A 15 2.15 24.52 15.17
N ASP A 16 2.96 25.44 14.67
CA ASP A 16 3.32 25.51 13.25
C ASP A 16 4.19 24.31 12.83
N GLU A 17 5.12 23.88 13.68
CA GLU A 17 5.94 22.68 13.46
C GLU A 17 5.09 21.41 13.50
N LEU A 18 4.11 21.34 14.41
CA LEU A 18 3.16 20.23 14.44
C LEU A 18 2.37 20.15 13.15
N VAL A 19 1.84 21.27 12.64
CA VAL A 19 1.13 21.29 11.36
C VAL A 19 2.04 20.84 10.23
N ALA A 20 3.30 21.30 10.19
CA ALA A 20 4.27 20.89 9.17
C ALA A 20 4.63 19.39 9.23
N SER A 21 4.58 18.77 10.41
CA SER A 21 4.85 17.34 10.60
C SER A 21 3.75 16.42 10.04
N ILE A 22 2.54 16.95 9.81
CA ILE A 22 1.43 16.20 9.21
C ILE A 22 1.59 16.21 7.69
N ASN A 23 2.52 15.39 7.22
CA ASN A 23 2.84 15.21 5.81
C ASN A 23 2.91 13.72 5.45
N VAL A 24 3.24 13.41 4.18
CA VAL A 24 3.29 12.03 3.66
C VAL A 24 4.25 11.17 4.50
N ASP A 25 5.47 11.63 4.74
CA ASP A 25 6.50 10.89 5.49
C ASP A 25 6.10 10.71 6.97
N GLY A 26 5.52 11.75 7.57
CA GLY A 26 5.02 11.72 8.95
C GLY A 26 3.89 10.70 9.12
N ILE A 27 2.98 10.62 8.15
CA ILE A 27 1.92 9.61 8.15
C ILE A 27 2.52 8.22 7.93
N ASP A 28 3.36 8.05 6.90
CA ASP A 28 3.93 6.77 6.47
C ASP A 28 4.73 6.08 7.57
N SER A 29 5.60 6.84 8.24
CA SER A 29 6.40 6.38 9.39
C SER A 29 5.56 5.87 10.56
N HIS A 30 4.27 6.22 10.62
CA HIS A 30 3.34 5.84 11.68
C HIS A 30 2.26 4.84 11.23
N LEU A 31 2.39 4.27 10.02
CA LEU A 31 1.58 3.14 9.57
C LEU A 31 2.15 1.82 10.09
N TYR A 32 1.31 0.79 10.20
CA TYR A 32 1.76 -0.56 10.59
C TYR A 32 2.81 -1.15 9.64
N THR A 33 2.86 -0.67 8.39
CA THR A 33 3.83 -1.08 7.37
C THR A 33 5.09 -0.21 7.36
N SER A 34 5.24 0.71 8.32
CA SER A 34 6.41 1.60 8.39
C SER A 34 7.72 0.83 8.25
N GLY A 35 8.60 1.32 7.39
CA GLY A 35 9.88 0.68 7.04
C GLY A 35 9.79 -0.48 6.05
N GLN A 36 8.59 -0.85 5.58
CA GLN A 36 8.41 -1.80 4.47
C GLN A 36 8.14 -1.04 3.17
N PRO A 37 8.67 -1.52 2.03
CA PRO A 37 8.37 -0.90 0.74
C PRO A 37 6.90 -1.09 0.37
N ASP A 38 6.36 -0.13 -0.36
CA ASP A 38 5.03 -0.24 -0.96
C ASP A 38 4.98 -1.44 -1.93
N PRO A 39 3.85 -2.18 -1.97
CA PRO A 39 3.70 -3.29 -2.89
C PRO A 39 3.65 -2.79 -4.33
N ASP A 40 4.42 -3.41 -5.22
CA ASP A 40 4.32 -3.17 -6.65
C ASP A 40 3.04 -3.80 -7.27
N LEU A 41 2.62 -4.93 -6.71
CA LEU A 41 1.54 -5.77 -7.20
C LEU A 41 0.68 -6.29 -6.04
N VAL A 42 -0.63 -6.08 -6.12
CA VAL A 42 -1.63 -6.66 -5.23
C VAL A 42 -2.43 -7.71 -5.99
N ILE A 43 -2.40 -8.96 -5.52
CA ILE A 43 -3.17 -10.08 -6.09
C ILE A 43 -4.42 -10.32 -5.25
N ARG A 44 -5.59 -10.33 -5.89
CA ARG A 44 -6.87 -10.65 -5.23
C ARG A 44 -7.60 -11.80 -5.91
N THR A 45 -7.93 -12.81 -5.12
CA THR A 45 -8.61 -14.04 -5.53
C THR A 45 -10.14 -13.93 -5.41
N SER A 46 -10.85 -14.98 -5.83
CA SER A 46 -12.29 -15.16 -5.68
C SER A 46 -13.16 -14.24 -6.55
N GLY A 47 -12.61 -13.66 -7.62
CA GLY A 47 -13.33 -12.86 -8.63
C GLY A 47 -13.70 -11.44 -8.22
N GLU A 48 -13.43 -11.04 -6.98
CA GLU A 48 -13.89 -9.76 -6.43
C GLU A 48 -13.00 -8.59 -6.85
N GLN A 49 -13.53 -7.65 -7.63
CA GLN A 49 -12.80 -6.48 -8.14
C GLN A 49 -12.87 -5.26 -7.20
N ARG A 50 -12.34 -5.40 -5.99
CA ARG A 50 -12.22 -4.31 -5.00
C ARG A 50 -10.99 -4.51 -4.13
N LEU A 51 -10.57 -3.52 -3.33
CA LEU A 51 -9.50 -3.71 -2.33
C LEU A 51 -10.03 -4.03 -0.92
N SER A 52 -11.30 -3.72 -0.63
CA SER A 52 -11.90 -3.95 0.69
C SER A 52 -11.11 -3.34 1.86
N GLY A 53 -10.48 -2.17 1.64
CA GLY A 53 -9.69 -1.49 2.67
C GLY A 53 -8.29 -2.08 2.89
N PHE A 54 -7.87 -3.06 2.09
CA PHE A 54 -6.54 -3.63 2.18
C PHE A 54 -5.49 -2.67 1.62
N LEU A 55 -4.54 -2.26 2.49
CA LEU A 55 -3.37 -1.44 2.15
C LEU A 55 -3.67 -0.18 1.30
N LEU A 56 -4.71 0.58 1.64
CA LEU A 56 -5.15 1.73 0.82
C LEU A 56 -4.06 2.77 0.55
N TRP A 57 -3.21 3.04 1.55
CA TRP A 57 -2.11 4.00 1.42
C TRP A 57 -0.99 3.42 0.55
N GLN A 58 -0.52 2.22 0.92
CA GLN A 58 0.62 1.56 0.28
C GLN A 58 0.29 1.14 -1.16
N SER A 59 -0.98 0.88 -1.46
CA SER A 59 -1.43 0.45 -2.79
C SER A 59 -1.82 1.58 -3.73
N ALA A 60 -1.57 2.84 -3.36
CA ALA A 60 -1.92 4.00 -4.18
C ALA A 60 -1.34 3.93 -5.61
N TYR A 61 -0.16 3.30 -5.77
CA TYR A 61 0.52 3.13 -7.05
C TYR A 61 0.74 1.66 -7.44
N SER A 62 0.16 0.71 -6.70
CA SER A 62 0.26 -0.71 -7.04
C SER A 62 -0.55 -1.04 -8.29
N GLU A 63 -0.06 -2.00 -9.07
CA GLU A 63 -0.95 -2.72 -9.97
C GLU A 63 -1.83 -3.69 -9.18
N ILE A 64 -3.09 -3.82 -9.59
CA ILE A 64 -4.02 -4.77 -8.99
C ILE A 64 -4.34 -5.85 -10.02
N TRP A 65 -4.11 -7.11 -9.65
CA TRP A 65 -4.40 -8.28 -10.49
C TRP A 65 -5.46 -9.14 -9.80
N PHE A 66 -6.57 -9.36 -10.51
CA PHE A 66 -7.71 -10.13 -10.00
C PHE A 66 -7.79 -11.49 -10.68
N THR A 67 -8.19 -12.52 -9.94
CA THR A 67 -8.47 -13.85 -10.47
C THR A 67 -9.74 -14.46 -9.88
N GLU A 68 -10.43 -15.26 -10.68
CA GLU A 68 -11.60 -16.03 -10.27
C GLU A 68 -11.25 -17.20 -9.35
N ALA A 69 -10.01 -17.69 -9.39
CA ALA A 69 -9.58 -18.79 -8.52
C ALA A 69 -9.80 -18.43 -7.05
N TYR A 70 -10.42 -19.33 -6.28
CA TYR A 70 -10.55 -19.17 -4.83
C TYR A 70 -9.19 -19.32 -4.15
N TRP A 71 -8.98 -18.68 -3.00
CA TRP A 71 -7.68 -18.72 -2.29
C TRP A 71 -7.15 -20.14 -2.02
N PRO A 72 -7.97 -21.13 -1.56
CA PRO A 72 -7.49 -22.51 -1.39
C PRO A 72 -7.08 -23.21 -2.69
N GLU A 73 -7.56 -22.71 -3.83
CA GLU A 73 -7.29 -23.25 -5.17
C GLU A 73 -6.21 -22.47 -5.93
N PHE A 74 -5.70 -21.37 -5.35
CA PHE A 74 -4.66 -20.55 -5.96
C PHE A 74 -3.34 -21.30 -5.96
N ARG A 75 -2.79 -21.56 -7.15
CA ARG A 75 -1.57 -22.36 -7.32
C ARG A 75 -0.41 -21.49 -7.76
N ARG A 76 0.80 -22.07 -7.68
CA ARG A 76 2.03 -21.46 -8.23
C ARG A 76 1.88 -21.00 -9.68
N VAL A 77 1.14 -21.73 -10.51
CA VAL A 77 0.90 -21.34 -11.91
C VAL A 77 0.11 -20.03 -12.01
N ASP A 78 -0.81 -19.78 -11.09
CA ASP A 78 -1.62 -18.56 -11.05
C ASP A 78 -0.80 -17.37 -10.58
N PHE A 79 0.07 -17.58 -9.58
CA PHE A 79 1.07 -16.59 -9.18
C PHE A 79 2.02 -16.22 -10.33
N LEU A 80 2.55 -17.20 -11.06
CA LEU A 80 3.42 -16.96 -12.21
C LEU A 80 2.70 -16.24 -13.35
N ARG A 81 1.41 -16.50 -13.56
CA ARG A 81 0.58 -15.73 -14.50
C ARG A 81 0.47 -14.27 -14.07
N ALA A 82 0.17 -14.01 -12.80
CA ALA A 82 0.10 -12.65 -12.27
C ALA A 82 1.42 -11.90 -12.46
N LEU A 83 2.56 -12.53 -12.16
CA LEU A 83 3.89 -11.93 -12.37
C LEU A 83 4.21 -11.68 -13.84
N ARG A 84 3.87 -12.63 -14.72
CA ARG A 84 4.08 -12.46 -16.17
C ARG A 84 3.25 -11.29 -16.70
N ASP A 85 1.98 -11.20 -16.30
CA ASP A 85 1.10 -10.14 -16.75
C ASP A 85 1.56 -8.77 -16.21
N PHE A 86 2.00 -8.73 -14.95
CA PHE A 86 2.63 -7.55 -14.34
C PHE A 86 3.91 -7.13 -15.08
N ALA A 87 4.82 -8.06 -15.39
CA ALA A 87 6.07 -7.77 -16.10
C ALA A 87 5.86 -7.35 -17.57
N ALA A 88 4.77 -7.79 -18.20
CA ALA A 88 4.45 -7.43 -19.58
C ALA A 88 3.85 -6.02 -19.72
N ARG A 89 3.34 -5.44 -18.63
CA ARG A 89 2.79 -4.09 -18.64
C ARG A 89 3.91 -3.06 -18.74
N HIS A 90 3.76 -2.14 -19.68
CA HIS A 90 4.61 -0.96 -19.74
C HIS A 90 4.21 -0.03 -18.59
N ARG A 91 5.04 -0.01 -17.55
CA ARG A 91 4.89 0.92 -16.44
C ARG A 91 4.89 2.35 -16.98
N ARG A 92 3.73 2.98 -16.90
CA ARG A 92 3.63 4.44 -16.99
C ARG A 92 3.87 4.94 -15.58
N PHE A 93 5.14 5.08 -15.20
CA PHE A 93 5.45 5.94 -14.06
C PHE A 93 4.88 7.31 -14.41
N GLY A 94 3.97 7.82 -13.58
CA GLY A 94 3.47 9.17 -13.73
C GLY A 94 4.65 10.16 -13.75
N ILE A 95 4.51 11.23 -14.53
CA ILE A 95 5.42 12.38 -14.57
C ILE A 95 5.57 12.96 -13.16
#